data_AF-A0A5M6D4G2-F1
#
_entry.id   AF-A0A5M6D4G2-F1
#
_cell.length_a   1.000
_cell.length_b   1.000
_cell.length_c   1.000
_cell.angle_alpha   90.00
_cell.angle_beta   90.00
_cell.angle_gamma   90.00
#
_symmetry.space_group_name_H-M   'P 1'
#
loop_
_entity.id
_entity.type
_entity.pdbx_description
1 polymer ?
#
loop_
_entity_poly.entity_id
_entity_poly.type
_entity_poly.pdbx_seq_one_letter_code
_entity_poly.pdbx_strand_id
1 'polypeptide(L)'
;MSADPFPDDPANPFSASASQRRQDPAINPYAPTAEVSESEGFESDADAFRRRYLNHEASIQSVGSLYVLGGALFTLMFVVVAVSMLAAVVNGQLEGEAIAVLLIYGALGVVQLYAGLGLRKFRTGARSIVAIFSALGLLAFPFGTLINGYILYLLLGRKGNVVFSPEYQEVRERTPHIKYKTPVVVKIFVVLLVLVVITGFLMMFLGV
;
A
#
# COMPACT_ATOMS: atom_id res chain seq x y z
N MET A 1 2.73 52.06 -68.60
CA MET A 1 3.73 52.67 -67.69
C MET A 1 3.09 52.75 -66.32
N SER A 2 3.28 51.72 -65.50
CA SER A 2 2.80 51.64 -64.11
C SER A 2 3.96 52.03 -63.20
N ALA A 3 3.79 53.13 -62.47
CA ALA A 3 4.74 53.56 -61.45
C ALA A 3 4.70 52.57 -60.27
N ASP A 4 5.87 52.11 -59.84
CA ASP A 4 6.05 51.28 -58.65
C ASP A 4 5.74 52.14 -57.41
N PRO A 5 4.73 51.80 -56.59
CA PRO A 5 4.27 52.65 -55.50
C PRO A 5 5.12 52.56 -54.23
N PHE A 6 6.21 51.79 -54.23
CA PHE A 6 7.05 51.58 -53.05
C PHE A 6 8.47 52.16 -53.26
N PRO A 7 8.73 53.40 -52.81
CA PRO A 7 10.07 53.96 -52.82
C PRO A 7 10.92 53.30 -51.72
N ASP A 8 12.13 52.86 -52.10
CA ASP A 8 13.29 52.51 -51.27
C ASP A 8 13.00 52.15 -49.81
N ASP A 9 12.58 50.90 -49.58
CA ASP A 9 12.55 50.34 -48.22
C ASP A 9 13.99 50.37 -47.64
N PRO A 10 14.20 50.98 -46.46
CA PRO A 10 15.52 51.05 -45.86
C PRO A 10 16.09 49.64 -45.64
N ALA A 11 17.37 49.46 -45.97
CA ALA A 11 18.05 48.18 -45.86
C ALA A 11 17.77 47.51 -44.50
N ASN A 12 17.14 46.34 -44.54
CA ASN A 12 16.72 45.62 -43.35
C ASN A 12 17.94 45.42 -42.42
N PRO A 13 17.97 46.08 -41.24
CA PRO A 13 19.13 46.03 -40.35
C PRO A 13 19.35 44.65 -39.74
N PHE A 14 18.38 43.74 -39.87
CA PHE A 14 18.47 42.36 -39.41
C PHE A 14 19.06 41.41 -40.47
N SER A 15 19.23 41.84 -41.72
CA SER A 15 19.81 41.00 -42.78
C SER A 15 21.30 40.70 -42.60
N ALA A 16 22.02 41.48 -41.80
CA ALA A 16 23.48 41.42 -41.68
C ALA A 16 24.02 40.39 -40.67
N SER A 17 23.20 39.56 -40.01
CA SER A 17 23.64 38.81 -38.81
C SER A 17 23.46 37.29 -38.84
N ALA A 18 23.03 36.69 -39.95
CA ALA A 18 22.88 35.24 -40.04
C ALA A 18 24.24 34.50 -40.16
N SER A 19 25.25 35.12 -40.77
CA SER A 19 26.56 34.49 -41.03
C SER A 19 27.57 34.63 -39.88
N GLN A 20 27.37 35.54 -38.92
CA GLN A 20 28.25 35.73 -37.76
C GLN A 20 27.84 34.94 -36.50
N ARG A 21 26.70 34.23 -36.52
CA ARG A 21 26.23 33.35 -35.43
C ARG A 21 26.66 31.89 -35.56
N ARG A 22 27.67 31.57 -36.37
CA ARG A 22 28.50 30.37 -36.13
C ARG A 22 29.45 30.66 -34.96
N GLN A 23 28.86 30.91 -33.79
CA GLN A 23 29.57 30.96 -32.52
C GLN A 23 29.92 29.52 -32.11
N ASP A 24 31.10 29.38 -31.51
CA ASP A 24 31.61 28.17 -30.89
C ASP A 24 30.50 27.33 -30.23
N PRO A 25 30.40 26.01 -30.51
CA PRO A 25 29.51 25.11 -29.77
C PRO A 25 29.85 25.08 -28.25
N ALA A 26 31.00 25.63 -27.85
CA ALA A 26 31.44 25.76 -26.46
C ALA A 26 30.70 26.83 -25.63
N ILE A 27 29.91 27.72 -26.25
CA ILE A 27 29.15 28.78 -25.53
C ILE A 27 27.65 28.63 -25.79
N ASN A 28 27.12 27.42 -25.71
CA ASN A 28 25.68 27.23 -25.57
C ASN A 28 25.41 26.76 -24.14
N PRO A 29 24.85 27.62 -23.25
CA PRO A 29 24.46 27.25 -21.89
C PRO A 29 23.43 26.11 -21.82
N TYR A 30 22.79 25.81 -22.96
CA TYR A 30 21.85 24.72 -23.15
C TYR A 30 22.40 23.62 -24.09
N ALA A 31 23.71 23.63 -24.41
CA ALA A 31 24.33 22.48 -25.06
C ALA A 31 24.19 21.27 -24.14
N PRO A 32 23.61 20.16 -24.62
CA PRO A 32 23.56 18.94 -23.84
C PRO A 32 25.00 18.54 -23.50
N THR A 33 25.37 18.59 -22.23
CA THR A 33 26.62 18.00 -21.77
C THR A 33 26.52 16.51 -22.04
N ALA A 34 27.37 15.97 -22.92
CA ALA A 34 27.36 14.56 -23.31
C ALA A 34 27.63 13.58 -22.14
N GLU A 35 27.83 14.10 -20.92
CA GLU A 35 28.06 13.37 -19.68
C GLU A 35 26.79 13.22 -18.82
N VAL A 36 25.60 13.19 -19.41
CA VAL A 36 24.45 12.64 -18.66
C VAL A 36 24.61 11.12 -18.68
N SER A 37 25.20 10.59 -17.61
CA SER A 37 25.24 9.15 -17.36
C SER A 37 23.82 8.59 -17.48
N GLU A 38 23.54 7.82 -18.52
CA GLU A 38 22.22 7.24 -18.77
C GLU A 38 21.71 6.44 -17.56
N SER A 39 22.60 5.93 -16.70
CA SER A 39 22.22 5.18 -15.49
C SER A 39 21.62 6.04 -14.38
N GLU A 40 21.98 7.32 -14.24
CA GLU A 40 21.49 8.16 -13.13
C GLU A 40 20.02 8.60 -13.30
N GLY A 41 19.56 8.76 -14.55
CA GLY A 41 18.18 9.16 -14.84
C GLY A 41 17.13 8.10 -14.47
N PHE A 42 17.39 6.83 -14.81
CA PHE A 42 16.44 5.74 -14.57
C PHE A 42 16.25 5.41 -13.08
N GLU A 43 17.30 5.52 -12.25
CA GLU A 43 17.19 5.32 -10.81
C GLU A 43 16.41 6.46 -10.13
N SER A 44 16.68 7.71 -10.53
CA SER A 44 15.96 8.88 -10.04
C SER A 44 14.45 8.79 -10.34
N ASP A 45 14.07 8.32 -11.52
CA ASP A 45 12.66 8.18 -11.91
C ASP A 45 11.94 7.06 -11.13
N ALA A 46 12.60 5.92 -10.92
CA ALA A 46 12.06 4.81 -10.13
C ALA A 46 11.86 5.22 -8.65
N ASP A 47 12.83 5.95 -8.09
CA ASP A 47 12.78 6.49 -6.74
C ASP A 47 11.65 7.51 -6.57
N ALA A 48 11.53 8.45 -7.50
CA ALA A 48 10.45 9.45 -7.51
C ALA A 48 9.07 8.78 -7.64
N PHE A 49 8.97 7.77 -8.51
CA PHE A 49 7.75 6.98 -8.69
C PHE A 49 7.35 6.26 -7.41
N ARG A 50 8.27 5.58 -6.72
CA ARG A 50 7.97 4.91 -5.45
C ARG A 50 7.59 5.89 -4.35
N ARG A 51 8.33 6.99 -4.19
CA ARG A 51 8.06 8.00 -3.16
C ARG A 51 6.65 8.57 -3.26
N ARG A 52 6.11 8.69 -4.48
CA ARG A 52 4.72 9.16 -4.72
C ARG A 52 3.66 8.23 -4.10
N TYR A 53 3.91 6.92 -4.02
CA TYR A 53 2.95 5.93 -3.51
C TYR A 53 3.35 5.30 -2.17
N LEU A 54 4.52 5.62 -1.63
CA LEU A 54 5.07 5.04 -0.40
C LEU A 54 4.12 5.12 0.81
N ASN A 55 3.40 6.24 0.97
CA ASN A 55 2.43 6.39 2.05
C ASN A 55 1.23 5.43 1.87
N HIS A 56 0.77 5.24 0.64
CA HIS A 56 -0.35 4.34 0.32
C HIS A 56 0.06 2.88 0.50
N GLU A 57 1.29 2.54 0.06
CA GLU A 57 1.94 1.26 0.32
C GLU A 57 1.95 0.93 1.82
N ALA A 58 2.39 1.88 2.65
CA ALA A 58 2.46 1.73 4.09
C ALA A 58 1.06 1.54 4.73
N SER A 59 0.06 2.29 4.29
CA SER A 59 -1.33 2.13 4.77
C SER A 59 -1.90 0.73 4.44
N ILE A 60 -1.62 0.20 3.24
CA ILE A 60 -2.05 -1.16 2.89
C ILE A 60 -1.32 -2.20 3.75
N GLN A 61 -0.03 -2.00 4.02
CA GLN A 61 0.74 -2.88 4.91
C GLN A 61 0.24 -2.83 6.36
N SER A 62 -0.19 -1.68 6.86
CA SER A 62 -0.78 -1.58 8.21
C SER A 62 -2.12 -2.31 8.29
N VAL A 63 -2.96 -2.20 7.25
CA VAL A 63 -4.20 -3.01 7.16
C VAL A 63 -3.85 -4.49 7.12
N GLY A 64 -2.87 -4.90 6.32
CA GLY A 64 -2.38 -6.29 6.30
C GLY A 64 -1.90 -6.76 7.68
N SER A 65 -1.23 -5.90 8.45
CA SER A 65 -0.78 -6.22 9.81
C SER A 65 -1.95 -6.37 10.78
N LEU A 66 -3.02 -5.57 10.63
CA LEU A 66 -4.25 -5.70 11.40
C LEU A 66 -4.94 -7.05 11.13
N TYR A 67 -5.00 -7.50 9.87
CA TYR A 67 -5.52 -8.83 9.51
C TYR A 67 -4.64 -9.97 10.02
N VAL A 68 -3.31 -9.80 10.06
CA VAL A 68 -2.43 -10.79 10.71
C VAL A 68 -2.70 -10.87 12.21
N LEU A 69 -2.89 -9.73 12.89
CA LEU A 69 -3.25 -9.70 14.31
C LEU A 69 -4.61 -10.37 14.56
N GLY A 70 -5.64 -10.02 13.79
CA GLY A 70 -6.95 -10.65 13.87
C GLY A 70 -6.90 -12.15 13.61
N GLY A 71 -6.17 -12.58 12.58
CA GLY A 71 -5.94 -13.99 12.28
C GLY A 71 -5.22 -14.74 13.40
N ALA A 72 -4.19 -14.15 14.00
CA ALA A 72 -3.50 -14.72 15.14
C ALA A 72 -4.42 -14.89 16.37
N LEU A 73 -5.29 -13.91 16.63
CA LEU A 73 -6.29 -14.00 17.70
C LEU A 73 -7.33 -15.09 17.43
N PHE A 74 -7.82 -15.20 16.20
CA PHE A 74 -8.75 -16.27 15.82
C PHE A 74 -8.09 -17.67 15.89
N THR A 75 -6.82 -17.80 15.50
CA THR A 75 -6.06 -19.04 15.68
C THR A 75 -5.85 -19.37 17.16
N LEU A 76 -5.58 -18.37 18.00
CA LEU A 76 -5.49 -18.58 19.45
C LEU A 76 -6.83 -19.06 20.02
N MET A 77 -7.94 -18.41 19.67
CA MET A 77 -9.29 -18.83 20.06
C MET A 77 -9.59 -20.26 19.59
N PHE A 78 -9.22 -20.60 18.36
CA PHE A 78 -9.35 -21.95 17.82
C PHE A 78 -8.62 -22.97 18.69
N VAL A 79 -7.38 -22.70 19.10
CA VAL A 79 -6.61 -23.59 19.98
C VAL A 79 -7.29 -23.74 21.35
N VAL A 80 -7.76 -22.64 21.94
CA VAL A 80 -8.45 -22.66 23.24
C VAL A 80 -9.73 -23.50 23.17
N VAL A 81 -10.57 -23.27 22.16
CA VAL A 81 -11.81 -24.04 21.93
C VAL A 81 -11.50 -25.51 21.63
N ALA A 82 -10.44 -25.80 20.89
CA ALA A 82 -10.03 -27.19 20.61
C ALA A 82 -9.64 -27.93 21.90
N VAL A 83 -8.88 -27.27 22.79
CA VAL A 83 -8.47 -27.85 24.08
C VAL A 83 -9.67 -28.06 25.00
N SER A 84 -10.59 -27.09 25.10
CA SER A 84 -11.80 -27.26 25.90
C SER A 84 -12.70 -28.36 25.33
N MET A 85 -12.80 -28.46 24.00
CA MET A 85 -13.56 -29.53 23.34
C MET A 85 -12.94 -30.90 23.60
N LEU A 86 -11.61 -31.04 23.58
CA LEU A 86 -10.94 -32.29 23.94
C LEU A 86 -11.27 -32.71 25.38
N ALA A 87 -11.27 -31.76 26.32
CA ALA A 87 -11.69 -32.03 27.70
C ALA A 87 -13.17 -32.46 27.79
N ALA A 88 -14.07 -31.82 27.03
CA ALA A 88 -15.49 -32.21 26.97
C ALA A 88 -15.68 -33.62 26.40
N VAL A 89 -14.90 -34.01 25.39
CA VAL A 89 -14.92 -35.38 24.83
C VAL A 89 -14.52 -36.40 25.89
N VAL A 90 -13.45 -36.14 26.65
CA VAL A 90 -12.99 -37.04 27.73
C VAL A 90 -14.06 -37.23 28.81
N ASN A 91 -14.85 -36.19 29.09
CA ASN A 91 -15.92 -36.23 30.08
C ASN A 91 -17.28 -36.70 29.51
N GLY A 92 -17.36 -37.05 28.21
CA GLY A 92 -18.61 -37.47 27.57
C GLY A 92 -19.65 -36.34 27.41
N GLN A 93 -19.23 -35.08 27.46
CA GLN A 93 -20.09 -33.89 27.41
C GLN A 93 -19.99 -33.18 26.05
N LEU A 94 -19.71 -33.90 24.96
CA LEU A 94 -19.54 -33.27 23.66
C LEU A 94 -20.90 -32.86 23.08
N GLU A 95 -21.10 -31.56 22.91
CA GLU A 95 -22.22 -30.99 22.16
C GLU A 95 -21.84 -30.81 20.69
N GLY A 96 -22.78 -31.10 19.78
CA GLY A 96 -22.54 -30.98 18.32
C GLY A 96 -22.23 -29.55 17.86
N GLU A 97 -22.75 -28.54 18.56
CA GLU A 97 -22.53 -27.12 18.26
C GLU A 97 -21.07 -26.70 18.44
N ALA A 98 -20.34 -27.33 19.37
CA ALA A 98 -18.94 -27.02 19.64
C ALA A 98 -18.04 -27.29 18.42
N ILE A 99 -18.38 -28.28 17.60
CA ILE A 99 -17.65 -28.62 16.37
C ILE A 99 -17.79 -27.50 15.34
N ALA A 100 -19.01 -26.97 15.17
CA ALA A 100 -19.26 -25.88 14.22
C ALA A 100 -18.50 -24.61 14.62
N VAL A 101 -18.52 -24.27 15.91
CA VAL A 101 -17.79 -23.12 16.47
C VAL A 101 -16.29 -23.27 16.23
N LEU A 102 -15.72 -24.45 16.48
CA LEU A 102 -14.31 -24.75 16.24
C LEU A 102 -13.93 -24.55 14.76
N LEU A 103 -14.72 -25.11 13.84
CA LEU A 103 -14.47 -24.99 12.40
C LEU A 103 -14.54 -23.53 11.93
N ILE A 104 -15.50 -22.75 12.43
CA ILE A 104 -15.65 -21.32 12.09
C ILE A 104 -14.40 -20.54 12.54
N TYR A 105 -13.96 -20.68 13.79
CA TYR A 105 -12.79 -19.97 14.28
C TYR A 105 -11.50 -20.37 13.55
N GLY A 106 -11.32 -21.67 13.27
CA GLY A 106 -10.19 -22.16 12.50
C GLY A 106 -10.16 -21.59 11.08
N ALA A 107 -11.31 -21.64 10.38
CA ALA A 107 -11.44 -21.11 9.03
C ALA A 107 -11.19 -19.59 8.98
N LEU A 108 -11.79 -18.82 9.90
CA LEU A 108 -11.58 -17.37 10.00
C LEU A 108 -10.11 -17.03 10.28
N GLY A 109 -9.45 -17.76 11.19
CA GLY A 109 -8.03 -17.58 11.48
C GLY A 109 -7.16 -17.77 10.24
N VAL A 110 -7.35 -18.87 9.51
CA VAL A 110 -6.60 -19.17 8.28
C VAL A 110 -6.85 -18.11 7.20
N VAL A 111 -8.10 -17.75 6.95
CA VAL A 111 -8.47 -16.75 5.93
C VAL A 111 -7.87 -15.38 6.27
N GLN A 112 -7.95 -14.95 7.54
CA GLN A 112 -7.37 -13.68 7.97
C GLN A 112 -5.85 -13.66 7.89
N LEU A 113 -5.17 -14.74 8.30
CA LEU A 113 -3.72 -14.85 8.16
C LEU A 113 -3.29 -14.81 6.69
N TYR A 114 -3.98 -15.54 5.81
CA TYR A 114 -3.72 -15.52 4.37
C TYR A 114 -3.93 -14.12 3.78
N ALA A 115 -5.05 -13.47 4.13
CA ALA A 115 -5.38 -12.11 3.69
C ALA A 115 -4.33 -11.10 4.16
N GLY A 116 -3.97 -11.12 5.44
CA GLY A 116 -3.00 -10.19 6.03
C GLY A 116 -1.59 -10.38 5.46
N LEU A 117 -1.10 -11.61 5.39
CA LEU A 117 0.21 -11.92 4.80
C LEU A 117 0.23 -11.62 3.29
N GLY A 118 -0.87 -11.88 2.59
CA GLY A 118 -1.01 -11.60 1.17
C GLY A 118 -1.04 -10.11 0.85
N LEU A 119 -1.72 -9.29 1.65
CA LEU A 119 -1.71 -7.83 1.51
C LEU A 119 -0.31 -7.24 1.71
N ARG A 120 0.45 -7.74 2.70
CA ARG A 120 1.83 -7.30 2.93
C ARG A 120 2.77 -7.65 1.77
N LYS A 121 2.42 -8.68 1.01
CA LYS A 121 3.11 -9.10 -0.22
C LYS A 121 2.46 -8.54 -1.50
N PHE A 122 1.47 -7.64 -1.39
CA PHE A 122 0.72 -7.07 -2.52
C PHE A 122 0.14 -8.11 -3.50
N ARG A 123 -0.35 -9.24 -2.97
CA ARG A 123 -1.03 -10.27 -3.77
C ARG A 123 -2.46 -9.86 -4.12
N THR A 124 -2.82 -9.91 -5.39
CA THR A 124 -4.17 -9.55 -5.89
C THR A 124 -5.27 -10.43 -5.30
N GLY A 125 -5.01 -11.72 -5.05
CA GLY A 125 -5.99 -12.61 -4.41
C GLY A 125 -6.37 -12.15 -2.99
N ALA A 126 -5.40 -11.71 -2.19
CA ALA A 126 -5.65 -11.20 -0.85
C ALA A 126 -6.44 -9.88 -0.87
N ARG A 127 -6.20 -9.04 -1.88
CA ARG A 127 -6.96 -7.80 -2.10
C ARG A 127 -8.45 -8.07 -2.28
N SER A 128 -8.83 -9.05 -3.10
CA SER A 128 -10.23 -9.40 -3.33
C SER A 128 -10.91 -9.92 -2.07
N ILE A 129 -10.23 -10.80 -1.32
CA ILE A 129 -10.75 -11.33 -0.05
C ILE A 129 -11.02 -10.18 0.92
N VAL A 130 -10.03 -9.30 1.15
CA VAL A 130 -10.17 -8.19 2.09
C VAL A 130 -11.25 -7.21 1.66
N ALA A 131 -11.40 -6.96 0.35
CA ALA A 131 -12.49 -6.13 -0.17
C ALA A 131 -13.87 -6.74 0.13
N ILE A 132 -14.04 -8.06 -0.03
CA ILE A 132 -15.30 -8.75 0.31
C ILE A 132 -15.60 -8.62 1.80
N PHE A 133 -14.62 -8.93 2.67
CA PHE A 133 -14.79 -8.80 4.12
C PHE A 133 -15.07 -7.35 4.54
N SER A 134 -14.42 -6.38 3.89
CA SER A 134 -14.66 -4.96 4.16
C SER A 134 -16.08 -4.55 3.73
N ALA A 135 -16.56 -5.01 2.58
CA ALA A 135 -17.93 -4.76 2.14
C ALA A 135 -18.96 -5.32 3.14
N LEU A 136 -18.77 -6.53 3.64
CA LEU A 136 -19.61 -7.10 4.70
C LEU A 136 -19.51 -6.30 6.00
N GLY A 137 -18.29 -5.87 6.36
CA GLY A 137 -18.03 -5.04 7.54
C GLY A 137 -18.66 -3.65 7.50
N LEU A 138 -19.13 -3.17 6.34
CA LEU A 138 -19.88 -1.92 6.25
C LEU A 138 -21.22 -1.98 7.01
N LEU A 139 -21.77 -3.17 7.23
CA LEU A 139 -23.01 -3.38 7.98
C LEU A 139 -22.84 -3.09 9.49
N ALA A 140 -21.60 -3.08 10.00
CA ALA A 140 -21.30 -2.80 11.40
C ALA A 140 -21.25 -1.29 11.70
N PHE A 141 -22.40 -0.61 11.64
CA PHE A 141 -22.50 0.84 11.83
C PHE A 141 -22.30 1.27 13.30
N PRO A 142 -21.65 2.43 13.58
CA PRO A 142 -21.03 3.38 12.64
C PRO A 142 -19.54 3.10 12.36
N PHE A 143 -18.85 2.48 13.32
CA PHE A 143 -17.39 2.36 13.29
C PHE A 143 -16.90 1.39 12.21
N GLY A 144 -17.60 0.27 12.01
CA GLY A 144 -17.29 -0.67 10.95
C GLY A 144 -17.48 -0.06 9.56
N THR A 145 -18.51 0.77 9.36
CA THR A 145 -18.69 1.49 8.09
C THR A 145 -17.50 2.43 7.82
N LEU A 146 -17.04 3.18 8.81
CA LEU A 146 -15.92 4.11 8.65
C LEU A 146 -14.60 3.38 8.36
N ILE A 147 -14.27 2.37 9.17
CA ILE A 147 -13.01 1.61 9.03
C ILE A 147 -13.02 0.83 7.72
N ASN A 148 -14.08 0.07 7.43
CA ASN A 148 -14.13 -0.76 6.24
C ASN A 148 -14.32 0.06 4.96
N GLY A 149 -15.00 1.20 5.02
CA GLY A 149 -15.07 2.15 3.92
C GLY A 149 -13.70 2.70 3.55
N TYR A 150 -12.87 3.02 4.56
CA TYR A 150 -11.48 3.42 4.34
C TYR A 150 -10.63 2.29 3.73
N ILE A 151 -10.76 1.05 4.22
CA ILE A 151 -10.05 -0.10 3.65
C ILE A 151 -10.45 -0.33 2.19
N LEU A 152 -11.75 -0.28 1.86
CA LEU A 152 -12.23 -0.37 0.49
C LEU A 152 -11.65 0.74 -0.39
N TYR A 153 -11.64 1.98 0.10
CA TYR A 153 -11.03 3.09 -0.61
C TYR A 153 -9.53 2.86 -0.88
N LEU A 154 -8.78 2.38 0.12
CA LEU A 154 -7.35 2.08 -0.03
C LEU A 154 -7.09 0.99 -1.08
N LEU A 155 -7.88 -0.09 -1.03
CA LEU A 155 -7.66 -1.24 -1.89
C LEU A 155 -8.21 -1.04 -3.30
N LEU A 156 -9.40 -0.45 -3.45
CA LEU A 156 -10.09 -0.34 -4.74
C LEU A 156 -9.83 0.99 -5.46
N GLY A 157 -9.25 1.98 -4.78
CA GLY A 157 -8.90 3.27 -5.39
C GLY A 157 -7.77 3.19 -6.43
N ARG A 158 -7.60 4.27 -7.20
CA ARG A 158 -6.56 4.38 -8.25
C ARG A 158 -5.16 4.09 -7.72
N LYS A 159 -4.81 4.65 -6.55
CA LYS A 159 -3.51 4.40 -5.90
C LYS A 159 -3.33 2.94 -5.49
N GLY A 160 -4.41 2.28 -5.04
CA GLY A 160 -4.39 0.85 -4.74
C GLY A 160 -4.05 0.05 -6.00
N ASN A 161 -4.73 0.30 -7.12
CA ASN A 161 -4.43 -0.36 -8.39
C ASN A 161 -2.96 -0.24 -8.80
N VAL A 162 -2.36 0.94 -8.62
CA VAL A 162 -0.93 1.14 -8.90
C VAL A 162 -0.05 0.31 -7.96
N VAL A 163 -0.27 0.35 -6.65
CA VAL A 163 0.56 -0.39 -5.68
C VAL A 163 0.48 -1.92 -5.89
N PHE A 164 -0.65 -2.42 -6.36
CA PHE A 164 -0.83 -3.84 -6.69
C PHE A 164 -0.35 -4.22 -8.11
N SER A 165 0.10 -3.27 -8.94
CA SER A 165 0.54 -3.58 -10.30
C SER A 165 1.92 -4.27 -10.30
N PRO A 166 2.22 -5.11 -11.32
CA PRO A 166 3.55 -5.71 -11.48
C PRO A 166 4.66 -4.67 -11.60
N GLU A 167 4.43 -3.60 -12.37
CA GLU A 167 5.38 -2.50 -12.57
C GLU A 167 5.81 -1.84 -11.25
N TYR A 168 4.84 -1.57 -10.35
CA TYR A 168 5.18 -1.00 -9.04
C TYR A 168 5.98 -1.99 -8.18
N GLN A 169 5.69 -3.30 -8.28
CA GLN A 169 6.43 -4.32 -7.54
C GLN A 169 7.88 -4.42 -8.01
N GLU A 170 8.14 -4.32 -9.32
CA GLU A 170 9.50 -4.27 -9.87
C GLU A 170 10.26 -3.03 -9.39
N VAL A 171 9.60 -1.86 -9.35
CA VAL A 171 10.20 -0.64 -8.79
C VAL A 171 10.51 -0.82 -7.30
N ARG A 172 9.61 -1.45 -6.54
CA ARG A 172 9.79 -1.71 -5.10
C ARG A 172 11.00 -2.62 -4.83
N GLU A 173 11.23 -3.61 -5.68
CA GLU A 173 12.37 -4.54 -5.58
C GLU A 173 13.70 -3.87 -5.91
N ARG A 174 13.72 -2.94 -6.88
CA ARG A 174 14.91 -2.17 -7.26
C ARG A 174 15.28 -1.07 -6.26
N THR A 175 14.35 -0.62 -5.42
CA THR A 175 14.54 0.54 -4.52
C THR A 175 14.50 0.19 -3.02
N PRO A 176 15.16 -0.88 -2.53
CA PRO A 176 14.96 -1.42 -1.17
C PRO A 176 15.35 -0.46 -0.04
N HIS A 177 16.12 0.57 -0.36
CA HIS A 177 16.58 1.61 0.57
C HIS A 177 15.46 2.63 0.92
N ILE A 178 14.40 2.75 0.11
CA ILE A 178 13.25 3.63 0.37
C ILE A 178 12.24 2.92 1.26
N LYS A 179 12.16 3.33 2.54
CA LYS A 179 11.23 2.77 3.53
C LYS A 179 10.39 3.84 4.20
N TYR A 180 9.12 3.53 4.45
CA TYR A 180 8.23 4.41 5.20
C TYR A 180 8.65 4.46 6.68
N LYS A 181 8.70 5.66 7.26
CA LYS A 181 8.96 5.85 8.68
C LYS A 181 7.64 5.94 9.43
N THR A 182 7.27 4.85 10.10
CA THR A 182 6.07 4.83 10.95
C THR A 182 6.23 5.85 12.08
N PRO A 183 5.30 6.82 12.24
CA PRO A 183 5.36 7.80 13.31
C PRO A 183 5.26 7.12 14.68
N VAL A 184 5.96 7.67 15.68
CA VAL A 184 6.05 7.10 17.04
C VAL A 184 4.67 6.94 17.69
N VAL A 185 3.76 7.90 17.45
CA VAL A 185 2.38 7.86 17.97
C VAL A 185 1.65 6.59 17.54
N VAL A 186 1.79 6.17 16.27
CA VAL A 186 1.16 4.94 15.77
C VAL A 186 1.77 3.71 16.46
N LYS A 187 3.08 3.70 16.72
CA LYS A 187 3.72 2.60 17.45
C LYS A 187 3.19 2.49 18.88
N ILE A 188 3.03 3.61 19.60
CA ILE A 188 2.46 3.64 20.95
C ILE A 188 1.03 3.10 20.93
N PHE A 189 0.21 3.55 19.98
CA PHE A 189 -1.17 3.09 19.86
C PHE A 189 -1.26 1.59 19.60
N VAL A 190 -0.38 1.03 18.75
CA VAL A 190 -0.32 -0.41 18.49
C VAL A 190 0.11 -1.19 19.74
N VAL A 191 1.11 -0.72 20.48
CA VAL A 191 1.54 -1.36 21.74
C VAL A 191 0.40 -1.35 22.76
N LEU A 192 -0.30 -0.22 22.90
CA LEU A 192 -1.45 -0.10 23.80
C LEU A 192 -2.58 -1.07 23.40
N LEU A 193 -2.90 -1.15 22.10
CA LEU A 193 -3.90 -2.07 21.57
C LEU A 193 -3.55 -3.53 21.90
N VAL A 194 -2.30 -3.93 21.67
CA VAL A 194 -1.83 -5.29 21.99
C VAL A 194 -1.91 -5.57 23.49
N LEU A 195 -1.56 -4.60 24.34
CA LEU A 195 -1.67 -4.74 25.79
C LEU A 195 -3.12 -4.95 26.22
N VAL A 196 -4.07 -4.15 25.72
CA VAL A 196 -5.50 -4.31 26.01
C VAL A 196 -6.00 -5.70 25.60
N VAL A 197 -5.61 -6.18 24.42
CA VAL A 197 -5.98 -7.51 23.93
C VAL A 197 -5.42 -8.61 24.84
N ILE A 198 -4.15 -8.52 25.24
CA ILE A 198 -3.51 -9.49 26.15
C ILE A 198 -4.19 -9.45 27.52
N THR A 199 -4.43 -8.28 28.09
CA THR A 199 -5.08 -8.15 29.40
C THR A 199 -6.50 -8.69 29.38
N GLY A 200 -7.30 -8.37 28.35
CA GLY A 200 -8.65 -8.90 28.21
C GLY A 200 -8.66 -10.43 28.07
N PHE A 201 -7.70 -10.97 27.32
CA PHE A 201 -7.51 -12.42 27.23
C PHE A 201 -7.13 -13.03 28.60
N LEU A 202 -6.20 -12.44 29.34
CA LEU A 202 -5.81 -12.93 30.67
C LEU A 202 -6.98 -12.89 31.67
N MET A 203 -7.80 -11.83 31.66
CA MET A 203 -8.98 -11.72 32.51
C MET A 203 -9.99 -12.85 32.22
N MET A 204 -10.25 -13.11 30.93
CA MET A 204 -11.10 -14.24 30.51
C MET A 204 -10.62 -15.58 31.07
N PHE A 205 -9.30 -15.82 31.13
CA PHE A 205 -8.72 -17.06 31.68
C PHE A 205 -8.73 -17.13 33.21
N LEU A 206 -8.58 -15.98 33.88
CA LEU A 206 -8.60 -15.91 35.33
C LEU A 206 -10.03 -15.94 35.90
N GLY A 207 -11.04 -15.84 35.05
CA GLY A 207 -12.45 -15.81 35.45
C GLY A 207 -12.83 -14.55 36.22
N VAL A 208 -12.12 -13.44 35.95
CA VAL A 208 -12.35 -12.11 36.54
C VAL A 208 -13.07 -11.21 35.55
#